data_AF-A0A2M7B5N7-F1
#
_entry.id   AF-A0A2M7B5N7-F1
#
_cell.length_a   1.000
_cell.length_b   1.000
_cell.length_c   1.000
_cell.angle_alpha   90.00
_cell.angle_beta   90.00
_cell.angle_gamma   90.00
#
_symmetry.space_group_name_H-M   'P 1'
#
loop_
_entity.id
_entity.type
_entity.pdbx_description
1 polymer ?
#
loop_
_entity_poly.entity_id
_entity_poly.type
_entity_poly.pdbx_seq_one_letter_code
_entity_poly.pdbx_strand_id
1 'polypeptide(L)'
;MRIFTGKKWRGGFLDYYRNRNEYRIQVLAWKNLEKLENVYHTRAKSLRLLINYFPVVGPYGLFTKTWSRLREQRRNEKYVSCGIGKIIESASNKNFSEGELICFVAPLHPALVERVVLPKELIFKIDKSDILEIPADTILYSPLKKNESQNMWWKDVRGWSVYSGIEISKETQKKLVEGLEKEIKNNDWSKSQQIEAQDASPAAEIKGQVKKTNPKKKSGVLFGYGNYAKTNIIPYSKPFVDIKSVHEIDPTQIFFEQGIQKWDSSPFPREDEKYDVYFVAGYNHTHVPITLYALNQGAYVVVEKPVVNDYDELNELEKVLKKAGRKLFIGFHKRYGRFNKFALEDLGVKYGEPISYHSIVYELLQPEFFWYNWPVSRSTFFANGCHQIDHFLHLNNFSQPKNSDIKLLQDNAVEVWIELENGATFTTTFSEKGSLRVGPRDHVELKVPGRNVRITDSIKYLSEDNYRIIRKKRIFKTDSYRDMYQNICRKIANNEEGDSIESILVSAKIMLDLEEKLQKMKGWGDKYKRAKEKFWSYFK
;
A
#
# COMPACT_ATOMS: atom_id res chain seq x y z
N MET A 1 7.29 -7.10 21.33
CA MET A 1 8.42 -6.19 21.54
C MET A 1 8.06 -4.78 22.06
N ARG A 2 9.07 -4.03 22.50
CA ARG A 2 9.05 -2.59 22.82
C ARG A 2 9.55 -1.75 21.64
N ILE A 3 9.00 -0.54 21.46
CA ILE A 3 9.39 0.41 20.41
C ILE A 3 9.41 1.83 20.99
N PHE A 4 10.42 2.63 20.61
CA PHE A 4 10.53 4.04 20.97
C PHE A 4 9.70 4.88 19.99
N THR A 5 8.50 5.30 20.44
CA THR A 5 7.59 6.12 19.62
C THR A 5 7.02 7.27 20.42
N GLY A 6 6.94 8.46 19.81
CA GLY A 6 6.45 9.65 20.50
C GLY A 6 7.24 9.98 21.77
N LYS A 7 8.57 9.85 21.69
CA LYS A 7 9.53 10.09 22.77
C LYS A 7 9.36 9.19 24.01
N LYS A 8 8.74 8.02 23.87
CA LYS A 8 8.56 7.05 24.97
C LYS A 8 8.90 5.65 24.52
N TRP A 9 9.57 4.89 25.39
CA TRP A 9 9.76 3.45 25.26
C TRP A 9 8.48 2.73 25.67
N ARG A 10 7.82 2.05 24.73
CA ARG A 10 6.48 1.49 24.94
C ARG A 10 6.47 0.01 24.56
N GLY A 11 5.91 -0.83 25.42
CA GLY A 11 5.66 -2.25 25.14
C GLY A 11 4.33 -2.52 24.44
N GLY A 12 4.12 -3.80 24.12
CA GLY A 12 2.86 -4.32 23.60
C GLY A 12 2.72 -4.36 22.08
N PHE A 13 3.79 -4.02 21.34
CA PHE A 13 3.85 -4.16 19.89
C PHE A 13 4.21 -5.61 19.50
N LEU A 14 3.74 -6.04 18.33
CA LEU A 14 4.24 -7.28 17.72
C LEU A 14 5.65 -7.08 17.21
N ASP A 15 6.37 -8.18 17.13
CA ASP A 15 7.63 -8.26 16.41
C ASP A 15 7.39 -8.24 14.89
N TYR A 16 8.38 -7.76 14.14
CA TYR A 16 8.37 -7.88 12.67
C TYR A 16 8.26 -9.36 12.27
N TYR A 17 7.51 -9.64 11.21
CA TYR A 17 7.52 -10.97 10.61
C TYR A 17 8.91 -11.30 10.09
N ARG A 18 9.41 -12.48 10.43
CA ARG A 18 10.69 -13.00 9.96
C ARG A 18 10.45 -14.05 8.89
N ASN A 19 10.86 -13.74 7.66
CA ASN A 19 10.89 -14.78 6.62
C ASN A 19 12.10 -15.72 6.81
N ARG A 20 12.12 -16.82 6.05
CA ARG A 20 13.16 -17.87 6.15
C ARG A 20 14.58 -17.38 5.85
N ASN A 21 14.72 -16.24 5.17
CA ASN A 21 15.98 -15.63 4.74
C ASN A 21 16.40 -14.41 5.59
N GLU A 22 15.63 -14.11 6.64
CA GLU A 22 15.90 -13.01 7.57
C GLU A 22 16.27 -13.51 8.97
N TYR A 23 16.96 -12.64 9.69
CA TYR A 23 17.44 -12.86 11.04
C TYR A 23 16.66 -11.99 12.01
N ARG A 24 16.28 -12.53 13.17
CA ARG A 24 15.80 -11.71 14.28
C ARG A 24 16.96 -11.36 15.18
N ILE A 25 17.11 -10.07 15.44
CA ILE A 25 18.23 -9.49 16.15
C ILE A 25 17.69 -8.82 17.41
N GLN A 26 18.19 -9.25 18.57
CA GLN A 26 18.04 -8.52 19.82
C GLN A 26 18.98 -7.31 19.80
N VAL A 27 18.42 -6.11 19.86
CA VAL A 27 19.20 -4.88 19.83
C VAL A 27 19.93 -4.72 21.16
N LEU A 28 21.22 -4.39 21.09
CA LEU A 28 22.08 -4.08 22.24
C LEU A 28 22.55 -2.63 22.20
N ALA A 29 22.82 -2.11 20.99
CA ALA A 29 23.20 -0.73 20.76
C ALA A 29 22.53 -0.22 19.48
N TRP A 30 22.05 1.02 19.47
CA TRP A 30 21.31 1.61 18.35
C TRP A 30 21.63 3.08 18.18
N LYS A 31 21.98 3.49 16.96
CA LYS A 31 22.28 4.87 16.59
C LYS A 31 21.42 5.30 15.41
N ASN A 32 20.77 6.47 15.52
CA ASN A 32 20.05 7.07 14.41
C ASN A 32 20.99 7.93 13.55
N LEU A 33 21.11 7.57 12.27
CA LEU A 33 21.99 8.21 11.30
C LEU A 33 21.28 9.33 10.53
N GLU A 34 20.02 9.10 10.18
CA GLU A 34 19.22 10.05 9.41
C GLU A 34 17.74 9.88 9.78
N LYS A 35 17.02 10.99 9.92
CA LYS A 35 15.57 10.97 9.95
C LYS A 35 15.05 11.05 8.52
N LEU A 36 14.31 10.03 8.08
CA LEU A 36 13.75 10.00 6.74
C LEU A 36 12.51 10.88 6.67
N GLU A 37 12.64 12.00 5.97
CA GLU A 37 11.50 12.76 5.48
C GLU A 37 10.98 12.11 4.18
N ASN A 38 9.75 12.43 3.76
CA ASN A 38 9.20 11.96 2.48
C ASN A 38 9.05 10.43 2.32
N VAL A 39 8.85 9.69 3.42
CA VAL A 39 8.41 8.27 3.37
C VAL A 39 6.91 8.16 3.11
N TYR A 40 6.13 9.10 3.65
CA TYR A 40 4.67 9.12 3.52
C TYR A 40 4.20 10.52 3.13
N HIS A 41 3.00 10.59 2.54
CA HIS A 41 2.29 11.85 2.34
C HIS A 41 1.95 12.48 3.69
N THR A 42 2.80 13.39 4.17
CA THR A 42 2.51 14.20 5.35
C THR A 42 1.95 15.55 4.92
N ARG A 43 0.86 16.00 5.56
CA ARG A 43 0.30 17.34 5.32
C ARG A 43 0.57 18.21 6.53
N ALA A 44 0.97 19.46 6.28
CA ALA A 44 1.12 20.46 7.34
C ALA A 44 -0.17 20.59 8.17
N LYS A 45 -0.02 20.72 9.49
CA LYS A 45 -1.14 20.98 10.41
C LYS A 45 -1.60 22.42 10.22
N SER A 46 -2.67 22.63 9.45
CA SER A 46 -3.25 23.96 9.20
C SER A 46 -4.76 23.91 9.32
N LEU A 47 -5.31 24.77 10.18
CA LEU A 47 -6.75 24.94 10.36
C LEU A 47 -7.43 25.41 9.04
N ARG A 48 -6.76 26.31 8.31
CA ARG A 48 -7.19 26.75 6.97
C ARG A 48 -7.27 25.60 5.97
N LEU A 49 -6.31 24.66 5.99
CA LEU A 49 -6.36 23.47 5.13
C LEU A 49 -7.49 22.52 5.54
N LEU A 50 -7.80 22.38 6.83
CA LEU A 50 -8.93 21.58 7.31
C LEU A 50 -10.28 22.17 6.88
N ILE A 51 -10.48 23.48 7.04
CA ILE A 51 -11.69 24.20 6.61
C ILE A 51 -11.90 24.04 5.10
N ASN A 52 -10.83 24.22 4.30
CA ASN A 52 -10.89 24.03 2.84
C ASN A 52 -11.18 22.59 2.41
N TYR A 53 -10.98 21.61 3.29
CA TYR A 53 -11.18 20.19 3.00
C TYR A 53 -12.59 19.71 3.35
N PHE A 54 -13.29 20.41 4.26
CA PHE A 54 -14.68 20.08 4.63
C PHE A 54 -15.63 19.97 3.42
N PRO A 55 -15.62 20.88 2.43
CA PRO A 55 -16.53 20.82 1.29
C PRO A 55 -16.25 19.64 0.32
N VAL A 56 -15.16 18.90 0.53
CA VAL A 56 -14.70 17.75 -0.27
C VAL A 56 -15.14 16.43 0.38
N VAL A 57 -14.96 16.28 1.70
CA VAL A 57 -15.14 15.01 2.42
C VAL A 57 -16.29 14.99 3.44
N GLY A 58 -16.90 16.15 3.70
CA GLY A 58 -17.98 16.30 4.67
C GLY A 58 -17.52 16.17 6.14
N PRO A 59 -18.47 16.27 7.10
CA PRO A 59 -18.17 16.25 8.53
C PRO A 59 -17.56 14.92 8.99
N TYR A 60 -18.13 13.79 8.56
CA TYR A 60 -17.64 12.46 8.92
C TYR A 60 -16.21 12.22 8.38
N GLY A 61 -15.95 12.61 7.12
CA GLY A 61 -14.63 12.48 6.51
C GLY A 61 -13.57 13.40 7.14
N LEU A 62 -13.98 14.55 7.69
CA LEU A 62 -13.08 15.44 8.43
C LEU A 62 -12.68 14.83 9.79
N PHE A 63 -13.66 14.28 10.52
CA PHE A 63 -13.42 13.61 11.80
C PHE A 63 -12.48 12.41 11.65
N THR A 64 -12.80 11.49 10.72
CA THR A 64 -12.01 10.27 10.49
C THR A 64 -10.58 10.61 10.08
N LYS A 65 -10.39 11.61 9.22
CA LYS A 65 -9.06 12.09 8.80
C LYS A 65 -8.26 12.73 9.93
N THR A 66 -8.91 13.48 10.81
CA THR A 66 -8.24 14.14 11.95
C THR A 66 -7.78 13.10 12.97
N TRP A 67 -8.64 12.14 13.28
CA TRP A 67 -8.32 11.03 14.17
C TRP A 67 -7.24 10.11 13.60
N SER A 68 -7.31 9.82 12.29
CA SER A 68 -6.29 9.03 11.60
C SER A 68 -4.91 9.70 11.65
N ARG A 69 -4.82 11.01 11.42
CA ARG A 69 -3.55 11.76 11.49
C ARG A 69 -2.84 11.61 12.84
N LEU A 70 -3.58 11.60 13.94
CA LEU A 70 -3.02 11.39 15.27
C LEU A 70 -2.45 9.96 15.43
N ARG A 71 -3.11 8.97 14.83
CA ARG A 71 -2.68 7.57 14.86
C ARG A 71 -1.49 7.30 13.92
N GLU A 72 -1.40 7.99 12.80
CA GLU A 72 -0.31 7.85 11.83
C GLU A 72 0.99 8.53 12.26
N GLN A 73 0.94 9.47 13.22
CA GLN A 73 2.14 10.21 13.64
C GLN A 73 3.29 9.28 14.08
N ARG A 74 2.97 8.16 14.74
CA ARG A 74 3.97 7.18 15.19
C ARG A 74 4.62 6.40 14.04
N ARG A 75 3.85 6.11 12.98
CA ARG A 75 4.36 5.44 11.77
C ARG A 75 5.23 6.37 10.95
N ASN A 76 4.88 7.65 10.89
CA ASN A 76 5.59 8.60 10.03
C ASN A 76 7.01 8.95 10.53
N GLU A 77 7.35 8.62 11.76
CA GLU A 77 8.71 8.78 12.29
C GLU A 77 9.57 7.57 11.91
N LYS A 78 10.28 7.68 10.79
CA LYS A 78 11.21 6.66 10.28
C LYS A 78 12.63 7.20 10.18
N TYR A 79 13.59 6.30 10.37
CA TYR A 79 15.02 6.58 10.41
C TYR A 79 15.79 5.55 9.61
N VAL A 80 16.95 5.98 9.08
CA VAL A 80 18.08 5.08 8.85
C VAL A 80 18.87 5.04 10.15
N SER A 81 19.15 3.82 10.60
CA SER A 81 19.86 3.57 11.85
C SER A 81 20.91 2.49 11.66
N CYS A 82 21.84 2.40 12.58
CA CYS A 82 22.78 1.29 12.68
C CYS A 82 22.94 0.86 14.14
N GLY A 83 23.58 -0.29 14.35
CA GLY A 83 23.74 -0.77 15.71
C GLY A 83 24.51 -2.08 15.84
N ILE A 84 24.55 -2.55 17.09
CA ILE A 84 25.09 -3.85 17.48
C ILE A 84 23.94 -4.65 18.07
N GLY A 85 23.88 -5.93 17.73
CA GLY A 85 22.86 -6.82 18.23
C GLY A 85 23.33 -8.26 18.34
N LYS A 86 22.50 -9.08 18.97
CA LYS A 86 22.69 -10.52 19.11
C LYS A 86 21.64 -11.25 18.28
N ILE A 87 22.05 -12.20 17.46
CA ILE A 87 21.08 -13.06 16.74
C ILE A 87 20.32 -13.90 17.77
N ILE A 88 18.99 -13.86 17.71
CA ILE A 88 18.12 -14.70 18.55
C ILE A 88 17.30 -15.70 17.74
N GLU A 89 17.13 -15.47 16.44
CA GLU A 89 16.62 -16.47 15.49
C GLU A 89 17.39 -16.35 14.18
N SER A 90 18.00 -17.45 13.74
CA SER A 90 18.79 -17.49 12.50
C SER A 90 17.92 -17.65 11.24
N ALA A 91 18.41 -17.16 10.11
CA ALA A 91 17.90 -17.53 8.79
C ALA A 91 18.30 -18.97 8.41
N SER A 92 17.66 -19.51 7.38
CA SER A 92 17.83 -20.90 6.93
C SER A 92 19.21 -21.18 6.34
N ASN A 93 19.87 -20.16 5.78
CA ASN A 93 21.24 -20.27 5.25
C ASN A 93 22.32 -20.35 6.33
N LYS A 94 21.99 -20.06 7.59
CA LYS A 94 22.90 -20.12 8.75
C LYS A 94 24.22 -19.36 8.57
N ASN A 95 24.21 -18.24 7.84
CA ASN A 95 25.40 -17.38 7.72
C ASN A 95 25.84 -16.78 9.06
N PHE A 96 24.89 -16.58 9.99
CA PHE A 96 25.12 -16.16 11.36
C PHE A 96 24.39 -17.11 12.32
N SER A 97 25.02 -17.46 13.44
CA SER A 97 24.45 -18.41 14.40
C SER A 97 23.66 -17.71 15.50
N GLU A 98 22.70 -18.41 16.11
CA GLU A 98 22.04 -17.91 17.32
C GLU A 98 23.07 -17.64 18.41
N GLY A 99 22.94 -16.48 19.04
CA GLY A 99 23.86 -15.97 20.04
C GLY A 99 25.05 -15.19 19.49
N GLU A 100 25.30 -15.21 18.17
CA GLU A 100 26.37 -14.45 17.55
C GLU A 100 26.11 -12.93 17.66
N LEU A 101 27.16 -12.18 18.01
CA LEU A 101 27.15 -10.73 18.00
C LEU A 101 27.46 -10.22 16.59
N ILE A 102 26.68 -9.24 16.14
CA ILE A 102 26.76 -8.67 14.80
C ILE A 102 26.61 -7.15 14.87
N CYS A 103 27.07 -6.48 13.82
CA CYS A 103 26.70 -5.11 13.49
C CYS A 103 25.61 -5.12 12.41
N PHE A 104 24.73 -4.12 12.38
CA PHE A 104 23.67 -4.04 11.39
C PHE A 104 23.36 -2.61 10.94
N VAL A 105 22.69 -2.51 9.78
CA VAL A 105 22.08 -1.28 9.25
C VAL A 105 20.58 -1.48 9.10
N ALA A 106 19.78 -0.60 9.70
CA ALA A 106 18.32 -0.65 9.72
C ALA A 106 17.75 0.52 8.88
N PRO A 107 17.34 0.31 7.61
CA PRO A 107 17.19 1.43 6.68
C PRO A 107 15.85 2.16 6.72
N LEU A 108 14.81 1.55 7.29
CA LEU A 108 13.47 2.13 7.39
C LEU A 108 12.75 1.68 8.67
N HIS A 109 13.20 2.20 9.82
CA HIS A 109 12.69 1.75 11.13
C HIS A 109 12.27 2.91 12.02
N PRO A 110 11.48 2.66 13.09
CA PRO A 110 11.24 3.64 14.14
C PRO A 110 12.57 4.09 14.79
N ALA A 111 12.51 5.14 15.61
CA ALA A 111 13.69 5.70 16.26
C ALA A 111 14.52 4.70 17.07
N LEU A 112 13.89 3.66 17.62
CA LEU A 112 14.51 2.50 18.26
C LEU A 112 13.47 1.38 18.38
N VAL A 113 13.89 0.12 18.21
CA VAL A 113 13.11 -1.10 18.43
C VAL A 113 13.87 -2.06 19.33
N GLU A 114 13.17 -2.86 20.13
CA GLU A 114 13.80 -3.85 21.01
C GLU A 114 14.39 -5.00 20.20
N ARG A 115 13.70 -5.39 19.13
CA ARG A 115 14.13 -6.41 18.18
C ARG A 115 13.89 -5.91 16.77
N VAL A 116 14.83 -6.20 15.89
CA VAL A 116 14.74 -5.88 14.47
C VAL A 116 14.87 -7.16 13.65
N VAL A 117 14.22 -7.20 12.50
CA VAL A 117 14.36 -8.28 11.53
C VAL A 117 15.03 -7.70 10.29
N LEU A 118 16.16 -8.30 9.90
CA LEU A 118 16.96 -7.84 8.76
C LEU A 118 17.45 -9.03 7.93
N PRO A 119 17.58 -8.86 6.60
CA PRO A 119 18.22 -9.84 5.74
C PRO A 119 19.75 -9.74 5.85
N LYS A 120 20.45 -10.78 5.37
CA LYS A 120 21.92 -10.88 5.47
C LYS A 120 22.68 -9.70 4.86
N GLU A 121 22.12 -9.04 3.86
CA GLU A 121 22.76 -7.91 3.15
C GLU A 121 22.95 -6.67 4.04
N LEU A 122 22.33 -6.65 5.22
CA LEU A 122 22.35 -5.55 6.17
C LEU A 122 22.97 -5.95 7.52
N ILE A 123 23.56 -7.14 7.60
CA ILE A 123 24.16 -7.72 8.80
C ILE A 123 25.63 -8.04 8.52
N PHE A 124 26.50 -7.66 9.45
CA PHE A 124 27.95 -7.73 9.29
C PHE A 124 28.59 -8.29 10.56
N LYS A 125 29.71 -9.01 10.39
CA LYS A 125 30.48 -9.52 11.53
C LYS A 125 31.09 -8.36 12.31
N ILE A 126 31.17 -8.52 13.62
CA ILE A 126 31.88 -7.61 14.51
C ILE A 126 33.25 -8.19 14.83
N ASP A 127 34.30 -7.36 14.78
CA ASP A 127 35.61 -7.76 15.26
C ASP A 127 35.61 -7.82 16.79
N LYS A 128 36.27 -8.84 17.36
CA LYS A 128 36.28 -9.04 18.81
C LYS A 128 36.84 -7.85 19.59
N SER A 129 37.73 -7.07 18.99
CA SER A 129 38.30 -5.85 19.58
C SER A 129 37.31 -4.70 19.71
N ASP A 130 36.22 -4.73 18.93
CA ASP A 130 35.21 -3.67 18.87
C ASP A 130 33.97 -4.00 19.73
N ILE A 131 34.02 -5.10 20.47
CA ILE A 131 32.97 -5.52 21.40
C ILE A 131 33.00 -4.59 22.60
N LEU A 132 31.99 -3.73 22.68
CA LEU A 132 31.72 -2.89 23.84
C LEU A 132 31.25 -3.76 25.01
N GLU A 133 31.59 -3.37 26.24
CA GLU A 133 30.87 -3.86 27.42
C GLU A 133 29.45 -3.28 27.40
N ILE A 134 28.52 -4.04 26.83
CA ILE A 134 27.10 -3.68 26.80
C ILE A 134 26.41 -4.35 28.00
N PRO A 135 25.78 -3.58 28.91
CA PRO A 135 25.07 -4.18 30.03
C PRO A 135 23.94 -5.07 29.52
N ALA A 136 23.81 -6.28 30.09
CA ALA A 136 22.90 -7.33 29.62
C ALA A 136 21.41 -6.92 29.55
N ASP A 137 21.06 -5.86 30.28
CA ASP A 137 19.70 -5.41 30.56
C ASP A 137 19.38 -4.00 30.02
N THR A 138 20.26 -3.45 29.18
CA THR A 138 20.10 -2.10 28.63
C THR A 138 20.39 -2.06 27.14
N ILE A 139 19.67 -1.20 26.43
CA ILE A 139 20.02 -0.81 25.06
C ILE A 139 20.73 0.54 25.12
N LEU A 140 21.93 0.61 24.55
CA LEU A 140 22.65 1.87 24.36
C LEU A 140 22.07 2.61 23.16
N TYR A 141 21.35 3.70 23.40
CA TYR A 141 20.67 4.48 22.38
C TYR A 141 21.34 5.83 22.13
N SER A 142 21.82 6.03 20.90
CA SER A 142 22.37 7.29 20.39
C SER A 142 21.35 7.96 19.44
N PRO A 143 20.55 8.94 19.92
CA PRO A 143 19.63 9.67 19.04
C PRO A 143 20.39 10.52 18.02
N LEU A 144 19.69 10.92 16.95
CA LEU A 144 20.23 11.76 15.89
C LEU A 144 20.74 13.10 16.47
N LYS A 145 22.04 13.38 16.33
CA LYS A 145 22.64 14.71 16.53
C LYS A 145 22.43 15.52 15.24
N LYS A 146 22.31 16.86 15.31
CA LYS A 146 21.92 17.74 14.18
C LYS A 146 22.47 17.27 12.82
N ASN A 147 21.63 17.28 11.78
CA ASN A 147 21.93 16.79 10.42
C ASN A 147 23.29 17.28 9.90
N GLU A 148 24.29 16.40 9.91
CA GLU A 148 25.54 16.60 9.18
C GLU A 148 25.38 15.97 7.79
N SER A 149 25.31 16.82 6.78
CA SER A 149 24.88 16.48 5.43
C SER A 149 26.04 16.28 4.45
N GLN A 150 27.16 15.69 4.88
CA GLN A 150 28.28 15.43 3.97
C GLN A 150 28.73 13.96 4.02
N ASN A 151 28.67 13.32 2.85
CA ASN A 151 29.16 11.98 2.52
C ASN A 151 28.53 10.81 3.30
N MET A 152 27.24 10.58 3.08
CA MET A 152 26.45 9.54 3.75
C MET A 152 26.71 8.16 3.13
N TRP A 153 27.46 7.31 3.84
CA TRP A 153 27.79 5.94 3.42
C TRP A 153 26.55 5.02 3.29
N TRP A 154 25.40 5.42 3.84
CA TRP A 154 24.11 4.71 3.77
C TRP A 154 23.15 5.24 2.70
N LYS A 155 23.58 6.15 1.81
CA LYS A 155 22.68 6.85 0.85
C LYS A 155 21.81 5.94 -0.01
N ASP A 156 22.33 4.77 -0.40
CA ASP A 156 21.70 3.86 -1.36
C ASP A 156 20.68 2.90 -0.70
N VAL A 157 20.59 2.91 0.63
CA VAL A 157 19.61 2.11 1.38
C VAL A 157 18.53 2.97 2.06
N ARG A 158 18.51 4.29 1.86
CA ARG A 158 17.48 5.17 2.44
C ARG A 158 16.09 4.72 2.03
N GLY A 159 15.25 4.39 3.01
CA GLY A 159 13.89 3.91 2.77
C GLY A 159 13.81 2.51 2.13
N TRP A 160 14.92 1.79 2.06
CA TRP A 160 14.96 0.44 1.50
C TRP A 160 14.16 -0.54 2.36
N SER A 161 13.55 -1.52 1.69
CA SER A 161 12.76 -2.58 2.32
C SER A 161 12.81 -3.85 1.48
N VAL A 162 12.70 -5.03 2.11
CA VAL A 162 12.56 -6.32 1.41
C VAL A 162 11.34 -6.36 0.48
N TYR A 163 10.32 -5.53 0.75
CA TYR A 163 9.12 -5.37 -0.08
C TYR A 163 9.34 -4.50 -1.33
N SER A 164 10.49 -3.84 -1.49
CA SER A 164 10.74 -2.90 -2.59
C SER A 164 11.14 -3.56 -3.92
N GLY A 165 11.61 -4.81 -3.86
CA GLY A 165 12.26 -5.45 -5.01
C GLY A 165 13.58 -4.78 -5.43
N ILE A 166 14.14 -3.88 -4.62
CA ILE A 166 15.44 -3.24 -4.89
C ILE A 166 16.55 -4.16 -4.39
N GLU A 167 17.50 -4.49 -5.26
CA GLU A 167 18.68 -5.26 -4.86
C GLU A 167 19.76 -4.35 -4.26
N ILE A 168 20.33 -4.76 -3.12
CA ILE A 168 21.50 -4.09 -2.53
C ILE A 168 22.76 -4.63 -3.22
N SER A 169 23.37 -3.79 -4.07
CA SER A 169 24.57 -4.16 -4.83
C SER A 169 25.75 -4.51 -3.93
N LYS A 170 26.72 -5.29 -4.44
CA LYS A 170 27.97 -5.59 -3.71
C LYS A 170 28.77 -4.33 -3.38
N GLU A 171 28.75 -3.32 -4.26
CA GLU A 171 29.41 -2.04 -4.02
C GLU A 171 28.75 -1.28 -2.87
N THR A 172 27.41 -1.24 -2.84
CA THR A 172 26.66 -0.67 -1.73
C THR A 172 26.96 -1.41 -0.43
N GLN A 173 26.97 -2.75 -0.43
CA GLN A 173 27.32 -3.54 0.76
C GLN A 173 28.73 -3.20 1.27
N LYS A 174 29.72 -3.07 0.39
CA LYS A 174 31.08 -2.66 0.77
C LYS A 174 31.10 -1.28 1.44
N LYS A 175 30.39 -0.30 0.89
CA LYS A 175 30.26 1.04 1.49
C LYS A 175 29.57 0.99 2.86
N LEU A 176 28.56 0.13 3.02
CA LEU A 176 27.89 -0.06 4.30
C LEU A 176 28.82 -0.65 5.35
N VAL A 177 29.64 -1.65 5.01
CA VAL A 177 30.63 -2.23 5.93
C VAL A 177 31.63 -1.16 6.40
N GLU A 178 32.32 -0.52 5.45
CA GLU A 178 33.36 0.47 5.75
C GLU A 178 32.83 1.67 6.55
N GLY A 179 31.61 2.10 6.23
CA GLY A 179 30.93 3.17 6.94
C GLY A 179 30.51 2.76 8.35
N LEU A 180 29.92 1.57 8.49
CA LEU A 180 29.46 1.04 9.77
C LEU A 180 30.63 0.82 10.74
N GLU A 181 31.74 0.23 10.30
CA GLU A 181 32.92 0.03 11.14
C GLU A 181 33.43 1.34 11.74
N LYS A 182 33.56 2.39 10.90
CA LYS A 182 33.94 3.73 11.35
C LYS A 182 32.91 4.32 12.31
N GLU A 183 31.63 4.15 12.02
CA GLU A 183 30.53 4.68 12.82
C GLU A 183 30.48 4.07 14.21
N ILE A 184 30.65 2.75 14.32
CA ILE A 184 30.66 2.02 15.60
C ILE A 184 31.90 2.42 16.43
N LYS A 185 33.09 2.51 15.82
CA LYS A 185 34.35 2.88 16.50
C LYS A 185 34.37 4.33 16.98
N ASN A 186 33.87 5.26 16.16
CA ASN A 186 33.89 6.68 16.48
C ASN A 186 32.78 7.12 17.43
N ASN A 187 31.74 6.29 17.62
CA ASN A 187 30.65 6.62 18.53
C ASN A 187 31.07 6.40 19.98
N ASP A 188 31.01 7.45 20.78
CA ASP A 188 31.20 7.36 22.24
C ASP A 188 29.96 6.74 22.90
N TRP A 189 29.92 5.42 22.98
CA TRP A 189 28.82 4.65 23.54
C TRP A 189 28.59 4.91 25.03
N SER A 190 29.62 5.37 25.76
CA SER A 190 29.49 5.74 27.19
C SER A 190 28.55 6.92 27.42
N LYS A 191 28.40 7.80 26.41
CA LYS A 191 27.48 8.95 26.44
C LYS A 191 26.10 8.63 25.84
N SER A 192 25.85 7.38 25.44
CA SER A 192 24.54 6.97 24.92
C SER A 192 23.49 6.93 26.03
N GLN A 193 22.25 7.18 25.67
CA GLN A 193 21.13 6.99 26.59
C GLN A 193 20.99 5.50 26.89
N GLN A 194 20.92 5.14 28.17
CA GLN A 194 20.63 3.77 28.57
C GLN A 194 19.11 3.59 28.59
N ILE A 195 18.60 2.76 27.67
CA ILE A 195 17.19 2.41 27.61
C ILE A 195 17.02 1.06 28.28
N GLU A 196 16.14 1.02 29.28
CA GLU A 196 15.83 -0.21 30.02
C GLU A 196 15.32 -1.31 29.08
N ALA A 197 15.99 -2.45 29.11
CA ALA A 197 15.71 -3.62 28.31
C ALA A 197 15.49 -4.90 29.15
N GLN A 198 15.42 -4.79 30.48
CA GLN A 198 15.02 -5.88 31.38
C GLN A 198 13.68 -6.50 30.96
N ASP A 199 13.49 -7.77 31.30
CA ASP A 199 12.25 -8.53 31.07
C ASP A 199 11.76 -8.49 29.62
N ALA A 200 12.66 -8.71 28.67
CA ALA A 200 12.32 -8.73 27.25
C ALA A 200 11.22 -9.77 26.99
N SER A 201 10.06 -9.29 26.52
CA SER A 201 8.94 -10.16 26.15
C SER A 201 9.39 -11.18 25.08
N PRO A 202 8.90 -12.43 25.09
CA PRO A 202 9.16 -13.37 24.01
C PRO A 202 8.85 -12.77 22.64
N ALA A 203 9.61 -13.13 21.61
CA ALA A 203 9.33 -12.71 20.25
C ALA A 203 7.93 -13.21 19.84
N ALA A 204 7.08 -12.32 19.35
CA ALA A 204 5.72 -12.65 18.99
C ALA A 204 5.29 -11.90 17.73
N GLU A 205 4.96 -12.65 16.68
CA GLU A 205 4.41 -12.13 15.42
C GLU A 205 2.88 -12.13 15.40
N ILE A 206 2.26 -12.86 16.32
CA ILE A 206 0.81 -12.99 16.46
C ILE A 206 0.39 -12.53 17.85
N LYS A 207 -0.70 -11.76 17.93
CA LYS A 207 -1.31 -11.36 19.20
C LYS A 207 -2.81 -11.54 19.16
N GLY A 208 -3.30 -12.23 20.20
CA GLY A 208 -4.71 -12.57 20.32
C GLY A 208 -5.08 -13.81 19.49
N GLN A 209 -6.33 -14.21 19.60
CA GLN A 209 -6.89 -15.34 18.86
C GLN A 209 -8.35 -15.05 18.56
N VAL A 210 -8.86 -15.59 17.46
CA VAL A 210 -10.29 -15.48 17.13
C VAL A 210 -11.08 -16.41 18.05
N LYS A 211 -11.83 -15.84 19.00
CA LYS A 211 -12.65 -16.60 19.97
C LYS A 211 -14.15 -16.45 19.71
N LYS A 212 -14.58 -15.25 19.32
CA LYS A 212 -16.01 -14.92 19.15
C LYS A 212 -16.33 -14.76 17.67
N THR A 213 -17.06 -15.71 17.12
CA THR A 213 -17.71 -15.58 15.81
C THR A 213 -19.11 -15.00 16.01
N ASN A 214 -19.54 -14.12 15.11
CA ASN A 214 -20.91 -13.67 15.06
C ASN A 214 -21.61 -14.51 14.00
N PRO A 215 -22.49 -15.46 14.35
CA PRO A 215 -23.11 -16.34 13.35
C PRO A 215 -23.98 -15.57 12.35
N LYS A 216 -24.36 -14.33 12.65
CA LYS A 216 -25.16 -13.46 11.77
C LYS A 216 -24.34 -12.68 10.75
N LYS A 217 -23.00 -12.72 10.81
CA LYS A 217 -22.12 -11.98 9.90
C LYS A 217 -21.02 -12.88 9.38
N LYS A 218 -20.61 -12.62 8.14
CA LYS A 218 -19.42 -13.24 7.55
C LYS A 218 -18.18 -12.83 8.34
N SER A 219 -17.30 -13.79 8.60
CA SER A 219 -15.99 -13.55 9.21
C SER A 219 -15.02 -12.96 8.19
N GLY A 220 -14.28 -11.92 8.58
CA GLY A 220 -13.34 -11.24 7.70
C GLY A 220 -11.91 -11.21 8.22
N VAL A 221 -10.95 -11.20 7.31
CA VAL A 221 -9.54 -10.85 7.55
C VAL A 221 -9.11 -9.72 6.63
N LEU A 222 -8.27 -8.83 7.13
CA LEU A 222 -7.72 -7.71 6.39
C LEU A 222 -6.20 -7.85 6.26
N PHE A 223 -5.69 -7.74 5.03
CA PHE A 223 -4.27 -7.61 4.73
C PHE A 223 -3.97 -6.17 4.33
N GLY A 224 -3.10 -5.50 5.09
CA GLY A 224 -2.76 -4.09 4.91
C GLY A 224 -3.66 -3.18 5.75
N TYR A 225 -3.11 -2.66 6.84
CA TYR A 225 -3.81 -1.81 7.80
C TYR A 225 -3.33 -0.35 7.70
N GLY A 226 -3.23 0.12 6.47
CA GLY A 226 -2.92 1.52 6.15
C GLY A 226 -4.09 2.47 6.43
N ASN A 227 -3.88 3.77 6.19
CA ASN A 227 -4.92 4.80 6.36
C ASN A 227 -6.21 4.46 5.61
N TYR A 228 -6.06 3.99 4.37
CA TYR A 228 -7.18 3.65 3.50
C TYR A 228 -8.11 2.60 4.12
N ALA A 229 -7.54 1.54 4.70
CA ALA A 229 -8.31 0.50 5.37
C ALA A 229 -9.07 1.03 6.59
N LYS A 230 -8.41 1.86 7.41
CA LYS A 230 -9.01 2.49 8.61
C LYS A 230 -10.14 3.46 8.26
N THR A 231 -10.02 4.18 7.15
CA THR A 231 -11.00 5.20 6.76
C THR A 231 -12.13 4.68 5.88
N ASN A 232 -11.90 3.60 5.12
CA ASN A 232 -12.85 3.08 4.15
C ASN A 232 -13.26 1.63 4.44
N ILE A 233 -12.33 0.68 4.38
CA ILE A 233 -12.65 -0.77 4.47
C ILE A 233 -13.37 -1.10 5.77
N ILE A 234 -12.72 -0.88 6.90
CA ILE A 234 -13.24 -1.27 8.22
C ILE A 234 -14.59 -0.59 8.53
N PRO A 235 -14.73 0.75 8.46
CA PRO A 235 -15.98 1.39 8.82
C PRO A 235 -17.15 1.02 7.90
N TYR A 236 -16.91 0.86 6.59
CA TYR A 236 -17.98 0.60 5.63
C TYR A 236 -18.34 -0.88 5.45
N SER A 237 -17.44 -1.80 5.80
CA SER A 237 -17.73 -3.25 5.84
C SER A 237 -18.44 -3.69 7.12
N LYS A 238 -18.19 -3.00 8.25
CA LYS A 238 -18.69 -3.35 9.60
C LYS A 238 -20.17 -3.72 9.70
N PRO A 239 -21.13 -3.12 8.95
CA PRO A 239 -22.53 -3.54 9.01
C PRO A 239 -22.75 -4.99 8.55
N PHE A 240 -21.92 -5.51 7.65
CA PHE A 240 -22.15 -6.77 6.94
C PHE A 240 -21.10 -7.85 7.25
N VAL A 241 -19.84 -7.44 7.42
CA VAL A 241 -18.70 -8.33 7.67
C VAL A 241 -18.06 -7.99 9.00
N ASP A 242 -17.66 -9.01 9.73
CA ASP A 242 -17.01 -8.90 11.03
C ASP A 242 -15.51 -9.20 10.86
N ILE A 243 -14.71 -8.15 10.62
CA ILE A 243 -13.26 -8.28 10.46
C ILE A 243 -12.65 -8.66 11.82
N LYS A 244 -12.21 -9.92 11.94
CA LYS A 244 -11.68 -10.52 13.17
C LYS A 244 -10.18 -10.38 13.28
N SER A 245 -9.51 -10.40 12.14
CA SER A 245 -8.07 -10.53 12.05
C SER A 245 -7.50 -9.49 11.11
N VAL A 246 -6.33 -8.97 11.46
CA VAL A 246 -5.60 -7.98 10.65
C VAL A 246 -4.14 -8.39 10.54
N HIS A 247 -3.65 -8.42 9.30
CA HIS A 247 -2.26 -8.57 8.94
C HIS A 247 -1.65 -7.19 8.63
N GLU A 248 -0.64 -6.79 9.40
CA GLU A 248 0.04 -5.49 9.27
C GLU A 248 1.53 -5.63 9.54
N ILE A 249 2.34 -5.36 8.53
CA ILE A 249 3.79 -5.55 8.55
C ILE A 249 4.53 -4.50 9.36
N ASP A 250 3.94 -3.31 9.58
CA ASP A 250 4.54 -2.25 10.39
C ASP A 250 4.02 -2.33 11.83
N PRO A 251 4.83 -2.80 12.79
CA PRO A 251 4.42 -2.91 14.18
C PRO A 251 3.93 -1.59 14.77
N THR A 252 4.40 -0.45 14.27
CA THR A 252 3.96 0.88 14.75
C THR A 252 2.55 1.24 14.32
N GLN A 253 1.91 0.46 13.46
CA GLN A 253 0.50 0.60 13.11
C GLN A 253 -0.43 -0.29 13.94
N ILE A 254 0.12 -1.29 14.63
CA ILE A 254 -0.63 -2.29 15.38
C ILE A 254 -1.01 -1.69 16.73
N PHE A 255 -2.16 -1.03 16.74
CA PHE A 255 -2.81 -0.52 17.94
C PHE A 255 -4.09 -1.30 18.15
N PHE A 256 -4.38 -1.67 19.41
CA PHE A 256 -5.59 -2.40 19.79
C PHE A 256 -6.85 -1.62 19.41
N GLU A 257 -7.32 -1.81 18.18
CA GLU A 257 -8.64 -1.37 17.79
C GLU A 257 -9.68 -2.25 18.45
N GLN A 258 -10.69 -1.60 19.02
CA GLN A 258 -11.85 -2.28 19.56
C GLN A 258 -12.55 -3.05 18.43
N GLY A 259 -12.63 -4.38 18.58
CA GLY A 259 -13.32 -5.28 17.65
C GLY A 259 -12.39 -6.26 16.93
N ILE A 260 -11.10 -5.94 16.77
CA ILE A 260 -10.11 -6.87 16.20
C ILE A 260 -9.64 -7.84 17.28
N GLN A 261 -9.71 -9.14 17.01
CA GLN A 261 -9.41 -10.21 17.95
C GLN A 261 -8.00 -10.78 17.78
N LYS A 262 -7.49 -10.83 16.54
CA LYS A 262 -6.17 -11.33 16.19
C LYS A 262 -5.41 -10.29 15.35
N TRP A 263 -4.16 -10.07 15.69
CA TRP A 263 -3.20 -9.30 14.90
C TRP A 263 -2.07 -10.23 14.49
N ASP A 264 -1.57 -10.05 13.28
CA ASP A 264 -0.44 -10.80 12.73
C ASP A 264 0.48 -9.83 11.97
N SER A 265 1.79 -9.95 12.15
CA SER A 265 2.76 -9.14 11.38
C SER A 265 3.12 -9.75 10.03
N SER A 266 2.65 -10.96 9.71
CA SER A 266 2.91 -11.63 8.44
C SER A 266 2.27 -10.89 7.26
N PRO A 267 3.02 -10.66 6.16
CA PRO A 267 2.46 -10.06 4.94
C PRO A 267 1.47 -10.99 4.20
N PHE A 268 1.49 -12.29 4.50
CA PHE A 268 0.70 -13.31 3.82
C PHE A 268 -0.16 -14.11 4.81
N PRO A 269 -1.20 -14.82 4.34
CA PRO A 269 -1.97 -15.74 5.17
C PRO A 269 -1.08 -16.79 5.83
N ARG A 270 -1.39 -17.16 7.07
CA ARG A 270 -0.77 -18.33 7.72
C ARG A 270 -1.31 -19.62 7.12
N GLU A 271 -0.62 -20.73 7.35
CA GLU A 271 -1.14 -22.06 7.01
C GLU A 271 -2.50 -22.28 7.71
N ASP A 272 -3.45 -22.90 6.99
CA ASP A 272 -4.83 -23.19 7.44
C ASP A 272 -5.69 -22.00 7.90
N GLU A 273 -5.24 -20.78 7.65
CA GLU A 273 -6.00 -19.57 7.93
C GLU A 273 -7.26 -19.47 7.06
N LYS A 274 -8.44 -19.52 7.71
CA LYS A 274 -9.75 -19.55 7.05
C LYS A 274 -10.68 -18.43 7.53
N TYR A 275 -11.25 -17.70 6.58
CA TYR A 275 -12.32 -16.73 6.79
C TYR A 275 -13.31 -16.75 5.62
N ASP A 276 -14.51 -16.20 5.83
CA ASP A 276 -15.48 -16.05 4.74
C ASP A 276 -15.06 -14.98 3.72
N VAL A 277 -14.32 -13.95 4.17
CA VAL A 277 -13.95 -12.76 3.38
C VAL A 277 -12.52 -12.33 3.63
N TYR A 278 -11.76 -12.13 2.56
CA TYR A 278 -10.41 -11.57 2.58
C TYR A 278 -10.43 -10.19 1.96
N PHE A 279 -10.10 -9.17 2.75
CA PHE A 279 -9.83 -7.81 2.25
C PHE A 279 -8.34 -7.68 1.97
N VAL A 280 -7.97 -7.39 0.73
CA VAL A 280 -6.58 -7.35 0.26
C VAL A 280 -6.24 -5.92 -0.14
N ALA A 281 -5.56 -5.21 0.75
CA ALA A 281 -5.20 -3.80 0.63
C ALA A 281 -3.74 -3.54 1.05
N GLY A 282 -2.86 -4.52 0.78
CA GLY A 282 -1.42 -4.45 0.98
C GLY A 282 -0.70 -3.76 -0.18
N TYR A 283 0.58 -4.08 -0.38
CA TYR A 283 1.31 -3.64 -1.58
C TYR A 283 0.82 -4.41 -2.81
N ASN A 284 0.83 -3.77 -3.99
CA ASN A 284 0.26 -4.34 -5.22
C ASN A 284 0.75 -5.77 -5.53
N HIS A 285 2.04 -6.05 -5.34
CA HIS A 285 2.66 -7.35 -5.62
C HIS A 285 2.25 -8.47 -4.61
N THR A 286 1.57 -8.11 -3.53
CA THR A 286 1.00 -9.07 -2.57
C THR A 286 -0.44 -9.47 -2.91
N HIS A 287 -1.11 -8.75 -3.82
CA HIS A 287 -2.54 -8.92 -4.08
C HIS A 287 -2.90 -10.32 -4.59
N VAL A 288 -2.24 -10.77 -5.65
CA VAL A 288 -2.57 -12.06 -6.29
C VAL A 288 -2.30 -13.24 -5.37
N PRO A 289 -1.12 -13.40 -4.74
CA PRO A 289 -0.87 -14.52 -3.82
C PRO A 289 -1.96 -14.67 -2.74
N ILE A 290 -2.38 -13.57 -2.12
CA ILE A 290 -3.42 -13.56 -1.08
C ILE A 290 -4.78 -13.88 -1.68
N THR A 291 -5.08 -13.32 -2.87
CA THR A 291 -6.33 -13.56 -3.59
C THR A 291 -6.50 -15.02 -4.00
N LEU A 292 -5.45 -15.63 -4.57
CA LEU A 292 -5.48 -17.05 -4.96
C LEU A 292 -5.65 -17.95 -3.74
N TYR A 293 -4.94 -17.66 -2.64
CA TYR A 293 -5.08 -18.40 -1.38
C TYR A 293 -6.53 -18.42 -0.86
N ALA A 294 -7.19 -17.26 -0.89
CA ALA A 294 -8.58 -17.13 -0.43
C ALA A 294 -9.59 -17.80 -1.39
N LEU A 295 -9.46 -17.56 -2.70
CA LEU A 295 -10.37 -18.12 -3.71
C LEU A 295 -10.30 -19.66 -3.77
N ASN A 296 -9.10 -20.24 -3.63
CA ASN A 296 -8.92 -21.70 -3.61
C ASN A 296 -9.63 -22.38 -2.42
N GLN A 297 -9.93 -21.63 -1.36
CA GLN A 297 -10.72 -22.11 -0.22
C GLN A 297 -12.21 -21.83 -0.36
N GLY A 298 -12.63 -21.21 -1.47
CA GLY A 298 -14.01 -20.79 -1.71
C GLY A 298 -14.43 -19.54 -0.94
N ALA A 299 -13.49 -18.75 -0.41
CA ALA A 299 -13.80 -17.49 0.28
C ALA A 299 -14.11 -16.36 -0.72
N TYR A 300 -14.78 -15.31 -0.24
CA TYR A 300 -14.90 -14.06 -0.97
C TYR A 300 -13.62 -13.24 -0.84
N VAL A 301 -13.27 -12.52 -1.90
CA VAL A 301 -12.11 -11.61 -1.92
C VAL A 301 -12.56 -10.22 -2.35
N VAL A 302 -12.17 -9.21 -1.56
CA VAL A 302 -12.28 -7.80 -1.92
C VAL A 302 -10.86 -7.26 -2.04
N VAL A 303 -10.38 -7.12 -3.27
CA VAL A 303 -8.99 -6.72 -3.57
C VAL A 303 -8.95 -5.28 -4.05
N GLU A 304 -8.05 -4.47 -3.48
CA GLU A 304 -7.80 -3.13 -4.00
C GLU A 304 -7.07 -3.17 -5.35
N LYS A 305 -7.23 -2.11 -6.13
CA LYS A 305 -6.59 -1.99 -7.44
C LYS A 305 -5.08 -1.67 -7.31
N PRO A 306 -4.26 -2.10 -8.28
CA PRO A 306 -4.57 -3.01 -9.39
C PRO A 306 -4.68 -4.46 -8.89
N VAL A 307 -5.53 -5.27 -9.54
CA VAL A 307 -5.76 -6.67 -9.13
C VAL A 307 -4.58 -7.58 -9.44
N VAL A 308 -3.86 -7.30 -10.54
CA VAL A 308 -2.68 -8.02 -11.02
C VAL A 308 -1.61 -7.02 -11.42
N ASN A 309 -0.36 -7.44 -11.44
CA ASN A 309 0.76 -6.62 -11.91
C ASN A 309 1.36 -7.10 -13.22
N ASP A 310 1.22 -8.37 -13.60
CA ASP A 310 1.71 -8.87 -14.89
C ASP A 310 0.83 -9.99 -15.47
N TYR A 311 1.19 -10.45 -16.67
CA TYR A 311 0.43 -11.47 -17.39
C TYR A 311 0.49 -12.84 -16.69
N ASP A 312 1.58 -13.17 -16.00
CA ASP A 312 1.66 -14.43 -15.24
C ASP A 312 0.63 -14.43 -14.10
N GLU A 313 0.55 -13.31 -13.37
CA GLU A 313 -0.48 -13.07 -12.37
C GLU A 313 -1.90 -13.10 -12.94
N LEU A 314 -2.12 -12.51 -14.13
CA LEU A 314 -3.42 -12.54 -14.82
C LEU A 314 -3.83 -13.97 -15.20
N ASN A 315 -2.90 -14.73 -15.77
CA ASN A 315 -3.13 -16.11 -16.20
C ASN A 315 -3.46 -17.02 -15.00
N GLU A 316 -2.73 -16.90 -13.90
CA GLU A 316 -3.00 -17.66 -12.67
C GLU A 316 -4.35 -17.27 -12.04
N LEU A 317 -4.67 -15.98 -12.02
CA LEU A 317 -5.96 -15.50 -11.54
C LEU A 317 -7.13 -16.05 -12.37
N GLU A 318 -7.02 -16.03 -13.71
CA GLU A 318 -8.04 -16.59 -14.59
C GLU A 318 -8.31 -18.07 -14.31
N LYS A 319 -7.25 -18.88 -14.16
CA LYS A 319 -7.36 -20.31 -13.86
C LYS A 319 -8.12 -20.56 -12.56
N VAL A 320 -7.85 -19.78 -11.52
CA VAL A 320 -8.53 -19.92 -10.23
C VAL A 320 -9.97 -19.41 -10.29
N LEU A 321 -10.23 -18.28 -10.94
CA LEU A 321 -11.59 -17.74 -11.10
C LEU A 321 -12.53 -18.72 -11.81
N LYS A 322 -12.05 -19.43 -12.84
CA LYS A 322 -12.82 -20.48 -13.54
C LYS A 322 -13.23 -21.64 -12.62
N LYS A 323 -12.50 -21.89 -11.53
CA LYS A 323 -12.78 -22.95 -10.54
C LYS A 323 -13.58 -22.47 -9.34
N ALA A 324 -13.23 -21.30 -8.79
CA ALA A 324 -13.79 -20.77 -7.55
C ALA A 324 -15.16 -20.09 -7.73
N GLY A 325 -15.54 -19.77 -8.98
CA GLY A 325 -16.73 -19.00 -9.30
C GLY A 325 -16.55 -17.50 -9.05
N ARG A 326 -17.64 -16.75 -9.16
CA ARG A 326 -17.64 -15.28 -9.05
C ARG A 326 -17.61 -14.82 -7.58
N LYS A 327 -16.45 -14.92 -6.95
CA LYS A 327 -16.23 -14.52 -5.55
C LYS A 327 -15.22 -13.38 -5.37
N LEU A 328 -14.72 -12.82 -6.47
CA LEU A 328 -13.78 -11.70 -6.47
C LEU A 328 -14.50 -10.37 -6.74
N PHE A 329 -14.20 -9.36 -5.93
CA PHE A 329 -14.60 -7.97 -6.13
C PHE A 329 -13.35 -7.09 -6.19
N ILE A 330 -13.24 -6.24 -7.21
CA ILE A 330 -12.12 -5.29 -7.31
C ILE A 330 -12.55 -3.90 -6.82
N GLY A 331 -11.68 -3.24 -6.04
CA GLY A 331 -11.88 -1.95 -5.38
C GLY A 331 -11.93 -0.71 -6.29
N PHE A 332 -12.65 -0.77 -7.41
CA PHE A 332 -12.86 0.37 -8.30
C PHE A 332 -14.06 1.23 -7.87
N HIS A 333 -13.81 2.15 -6.93
CA HIS A 333 -14.87 3.00 -6.34
C HIS A 333 -15.72 3.78 -7.35
N LYS A 334 -15.17 4.15 -8.52
CA LYS A 334 -15.90 4.88 -9.55
C LYS A 334 -17.08 4.08 -10.14
N ARG A 335 -17.03 2.74 -10.16
CA ARG A 335 -18.16 1.88 -10.59
C ARG A 335 -19.42 2.08 -9.72
N TYR A 336 -19.22 2.44 -8.46
CA TYR A 336 -20.28 2.56 -7.45
C TYR A 336 -20.75 4.00 -7.24
N GLY A 337 -20.20 4.96 -7.98
CA GLY A 337 -20.56 6.37 -7.87
C GLY A 337 -22.01 6.61 -8.30
N ARG A 338 -22.78 7.35 -7.48
CA ARG A 338 -24.18 7.74 -7.80
C ARG A 338 -24.33 8.48 -9.13
N PHE A 339 -23.26 9.14 -9.58
CA PHE A 339 -23.24 9.83 -10.87
C PHE A 339 -23.33 8.90 -12.07
N ASN A 340 -23.00 7.61 -11.96
CA ASN A 340 -23.15 6.66 -13.08
C ASN A 340 -24.61 6.51 -13.47
N LYS A 341 -25.49 6.31 -12.48
CA LYS A 341 -26.94 6.24 -12.70
C LYS A 341 -27.47 7.53 -13.34
N PHE A 342 -27.04 8.69 -12.83
CA PHE A 342 -27.45 9.97 -13.38
C PHE A 342 -26.95 10.17 -14.82
N ALA A 343 -25.73 9.76 -15.11
CA ALA A 343 -25.15 9.87 -16.44
C ALA A 343 -25.94 9.04 -17.46
N LEU A 344 -26.27 7.78 -17.15
CA LEU A 344 -27.09 6.95 -18.05
C LEU A 344 -28.46 7.57 -18.30
N GLU A 345 -29.16 8.00 -17.23
CA GLU A 345 -30.46 8.68 -17.34
C GLU A 345 -30.40 9.97 -18.18
N ASP A 346 -29.45 10.85 -17.86
CA ASP A 346 -29.38 12.19 -18.47
C ASP A 346 -28.82 12.14 -19.89
N LEU A 347 -27.92 11.20 -20.20
CA LEU A 347 -27.46 10.94 -21.58
C LEU A 347 -28.55 10.22 -22.40
N GLY A 348 -29.56 9.64 -21.75
CA GLY A 348 -30.66 8.95 -22.43
C GLY A 348 -30.22 7.62 -23.05
N VAL A 349 -29.25 6.94 -22.43
CA VAL A 349 -28.67 5.69 -22.92
C VAL A 349 -28.82 4.57 -21.90
N LYS A 350 -28.89 3.33 -22.39
CA LYS A 350 -28.85 2.11 -21.58
C LYS A 350 -27.41 1.74 -21.24
N TYR A 351 -27.25 0.93 -20.20
CA TYR A 351 -25.95 0.38 -19.84
C TYR A 351 -25.35 -0.45 -20.98
N GLY A 352 -24.11 -0.14 -21.39
CA GLY A 352 -23.43 -0.79 -22.51
C GLY A 352 -23.56 -0.11 -23.88
N GLU A 353 -24.54 0.79 -24.05
CA GLU A 353 -24.57 1.67 -25.23
C GLU A 353 -23.35 2.61 -25.23
N PRO A 354 -22.84 3.00 -26.40
CA PRO A 354 -21.56 3.69 -26.49
C PRO A 354 -21.59 5.07 -25.83
N ILE A 355 -20.69 5.28 -24.88
CA ILE A 355 -20.45 6.56 -24.21
C ILE A 355 -18.97 6.91 -24.36
N SER A 356 -18.67 7.99 -25.09
CA SER A 356 -17.31 8.52 -25.16
C SER A 356 -16.94 9.21 -23.85
N TYR A 357 -15.70 8.99 -23.41
CA TYR A 357 -15.19 9.40 -22.11
C TYR A 357 -13.89 10.18 -22.29
N HIS A 358 -13.85 11.43 -21.82
CA HIS A 358 -12.66 12.27 -21.89
C HIS A 358 -12.30 12.76 -20.50
N SER A 359 -11.03 12.62 -20.09
CA SER A 359 -10.60 13.12 -18.79
C SER A 359 -9.24 13.79 -18.72
N ILE A 360 -9.12 14.68 -17.73
CA ILE A 360 -7.85 15.26 -17.30
C ILE A 360 -7.69 14.94 -15.82
N VAL A 361 -6.58 14.30 -15.46
CA VAL A 361 -6.30 13.83 -14.11
C VAL A 361 -4.98 14.44 -13.63
N TYR A 362 -5.06 15.11 -12.48
CA TYR A 362 -3.90 15.61 -11.75
C TYR A 362 -3.76 14.82 -10.45
N GLU A 363 -2.87 13.84 -10.49
CA GLU A 363 -2.43 13.05 -9.34
C GLU A 363 -1.32 13.77 -8.57
N LEU A 364 -1.14 13.44 -7.30
CA LEU A 364 -0.05 13.97 -6.48
C LEU A 364 1.29 13.33 -6.86
N LEU A 365 2.33 14.15 -6.89
CA LEU A 365 3.71 13.65 -6.93
C LEU A 365 3.97 12.81 -5.68
N GLN A 366 4.53 11.62 -5.87
CA GLN A 366 4.83 10.73 -4.77
C GLN A 366 6.08 11.19 -4.02
N PRO A 367 6.08 11.17 -2.66
CA PRO A 367 7.28 11.41 -1.86
C PRO A 367 8.42 10.47 -2.27
N GLU A 368 9.68 10.90 -2.18
CA GLU A 368 10.87 10.18 -2.66
C GLU A 368 10.88 8.69 -2.25
N PHE A 369 10.67 8.38 -0.97
CA PHE A 369 10.71 7.01 -0.44
C PHE A 369 9.34 6.33 -0.35
N PHE A 370 8.31 6.92 -0.97
CA PHE A 370 6.99 6.31 -0.97
C PHE A 370 7.00 5.04 -1.83
N TRP A 371 6.31 4.00 -1.39
CA TRP A 371 6.38 2.66 -1.98
C TRP A 371 5.92 2.59 -3.46
N TYR A 372 5.15 3.56 -3.96
CA TYR A 372 4.85 3.67 -5.40
C TYR A 372 6.11 3.82 -6.26
N ASN A 373 7.18 4.40 -5.70
CA ASN A 373 8.44 4.58 -6.42
C ASN A 373 9.30 3.31 -6.42
N TRP A 374 8.89 2.25 -5.71
CA TRP A 374 9.57 0.97 -5.77
C TRP A 374 9.42 0.34 -7.15
N PRO A 375 10.48 -0.25 -7.73
CA PRO A 375 10.42 -0.90 -9.03
C PRO A 375 9.31 -1.98 -9.16
N VAL A 376 9.03 -2.70 -8.06
CA VAL A 376 7.98 -3.74 -8.01
C VAL A 376 6.56 -3.17 -8.08
N SER A 377 6.37 -1.87 -7.87
CA SER A 377 5.06 -1.20 -7.85
C SER A 377 4.56 -0.77 -9.23
N ARG A 378 5.40 -0.90 -10.28
CA ARG A 378 5.15 -0.40 -11.65
C ARG A 378 4.93 1.12 -11.68
N SER A 379 4.36 1.67 -12.74
CA SER A 379 4.15 3.12 -12.85
C SER A 379 2.99 3.64 -11.98
N THR A 380 3.07 4.91 -11.56
CA THR A 380 1.94 5.61 -10.91
C THR A 380 0.69 5.61 -11.80
N PHE A 381 0.86 5.70 -13.13
CA PHE A 381 -0.23 5.61 -14.09
C PHE A 381 -0.93 4.24 -14.02
N PHE A 382 -0.18 3.15 -13.99
CA PHE A 382 -0.74 1.80 -13.80
C PHE A 382 -1.50 1.68 -12.47
N ALA A 383 -0.93 2.22 -11.39
CA ALA A 383 -1.52 2.15 -10.06
C ALA A 383 -2.77 3.02 -9.89
N ASN A 384 -2.84 4.22 -10.48
CA ASN A 384 -3.92 5.20 -10.24
C ASN A 384 -4.71 5.62 -11.49
N GLY A 385 -4.07 5.67 -12.66
CA GLY A 385 -4.73 5.95 -13.95
C GLY A 385 -5.73 4.86 -14.35
N CYS A 386 -5.53 3.64 -13.84
CA CYS A 386 -6.46 2.51 -13.99
C CYS A 386 -7.91 2.83 -13.59
N HIS A 387 -8.15 3.75 -12.65
CA HIS A 387 -9.51 4.13 -12.26
C HIS A 387 -10.33 4.69 -13.42
N GLN A 388 -9.70 5.39 -14.36
CA GLN A 388 -10.43 6.09 -15.44
C GLN A 388 -10.73 5.13 -16.59
N ILE A 389 -9.75 4.28 -16.91
CA ILE A 389 -9.92 3.20 -17.89
C ILE A 389 -10.99 2.23 -17.42
N ASP A 390 -10.93 1.80 -16.15
CA ASP A 390 -11.92 0.89 -15.60
C ASP A 390 -13.33 1.49 -15.58
N HIS A 391 -13.45 2.78 -15.23
CA HIS A 391 -14.74 3.46 -15.23
C HIS A 391 -15.32 3.57 -16.64
N PHE A 392 -14.49 3.89 -17.64
CA PHE A 392 -14.88 3.90 -19.04
C PHE A 392 -15.37 2.53 -19.51
N LEU A 393 -14.62 1.47 -19.23
CA LEU A 393 -15.01 0.10 -19.55
C LEU A 393 -16.31 -0.28 -18.84
N HIS A 394 -16.43 0.04 -17.55
CA HIS A 394 -17.64 -0.24 -16.79
C HIS A 394 -18.87 0.41 -17.41
N LEU A 395 -18.83 1.70 -17.76
CA LEU A 395 -19.99 2.40 -18.37
C LEU A 395 -20.39 1.79 -19.72
N ASN A 396 -19.42 1.22 -20.45
CA ASN A 396 -19.60 0.56 -21.74
C ASN A 396 -19.71 -0.97 -21.62
N ASN A 397 -20.14 -1.47 -20.46
CA ASN A 397 -20.36 -2.89 -20.18
C ASN A 397 -19.16 -3.80 -20.57
N PHE A 398 -17.94 -3.31 -20.32
CA PHE A 398 -16.69 -4.00 -20.63
C PHE A 398 -16.57 -4.49 -22.09
N SER A 399 -17.17 -3.74 -23.04
CA SER A 399 -16.93 -3.96 -24.48
C SER A 399 -15.43 -4.06 -24.75
N GLN A 400 -15.04 -4.97 -25.65
CA GLN A 400 -13.62 -5.25 -25.89
C GLN A 400 -12.91 -4.03 -26.50
N PRO A 401 -11.68 -3.72 -26.05
CA PRO A 401 -10.82 -2.75 -26.71
C PRO A 401 -10.43 -3.25 -28.11
N LYS A 402 -10.84 -2.50 -29.13
CA LYS A 402 -10.49 -2.75 -30.54
C LYS A 402 -9.15 -2.13 -30.91
N ASN A 403 -8.87 -0.95 -30.37
CA ASN A 403 -7.61 -0.25 -30.59
C ASN A 403 -7.26 0.60 -29.37
N SER A 404 -5.96 0.79 -29.10
CA SER A 404 -5.51 1.63 -27.99
C SER A 404 -4.05 2.01 -28.12
N ASP A 405 -3.71 3.18 -27.58
CA ASP A 405 -2.31 3.56 -27.41
C ASP A 405 -2.09 4.51 -26.24
N ILE A 406 -0.82 4.66 -25.89
CA ILE A 406 -0.33 5.50 -24.81
C ILE A 406 0.85 6.33 -25.32
N LYS A 407 1.01 7.53 -24.77
CA LYS A 407 2.14 8.40 -25.08
C LYS A 407 2.67 9.03 -23.80
N LEU A 408 4.00 8.99 -23.64
CA LEU A 408 4.71 9.78 -22.64
C LEU A 408 5.03 11.16 -23.24
N LEU A 409 4.47 12.21 -22.65
CA LEU A 409 4.69 13.59 -23.08
C LEU A 409 6.01 14.12 -22.51
N GLN A 410 6.53 15.21 -23.11
CA GLN A 410 7.81 15.82 -22.71
C GLN A 410 7.86 16.22 -21.24
N ASP A 411 6.70 16.57 -20.68
CA ASP A 411 6.57 17.04 -19.31
C ASP A 411 6.34 15.88 -18.32
N ASN A 412 6.48 14.62 -18.77
CA ASN A 412 6.17 13.35 -18.09
C ASN A 412 4.68 13.07 -17.83
N ALA A 413 3.75 13.88 -18.36
CA ALA A 413 2.35 13.48 -18.38
C ALA A 413 2.15 12.30 -19.36
N VAL A 414 1.12 11.52 -19.09
CA VAL A 414 0.73 10.36 -19.89
C VAL A 414 -0.57 10.67 -20.61
N GLU A 415 -0.60 10.49 -21.92
CA GLU A 415 -1.80 10.56 -22.74
C GLU A 415 -2.21 9.16 -23.20
N VAL A 416 -3.48 8.82 -23.10
CA VAL A 416 -4.02 7.52 -23.50
C VAL A 416 -5.27 7.72 -24.33
N TRP A 417 -5.44 6.86 -25.34
CA TRP A 417 -6.71 6.71 -26.04
C TRP A 417 -7.07 5.23 -26.23
N ILE A 418 -8.37 4.94 -26.23
CA ILE A 418 -8.92 3.58 -26.42
C ILE A 418 -10.18 3.68 -27.29
N GLU A 419 -10.33 2.80 -28.27
CA GLU A 419 -11.55 2.56 -29.05
C GLU A 419 -12.10 1.19 -28.67
N LEU A 420 -13.40 1.13 -28.32
CA LEU A 420 -14.10 -0.12 -28.03
C LEU A 420 -14.88 -0.61 -29.24
N GLU A 421 -15.15 -1.92 -29.30
CA GLU A 421 -15.97 -2.54 -30.35
C GLU A 421 -17.39 -1.95 -30.45
N ASN A 422 -17.99 -1.49 -29.33
CA ASN A 422 -19.30 -0.84 -29.35
C ASN A 422 -19.27 0.59 -29.94
N GLY A 423 -18.11 1.10 -30.36
CA GLY A 423 -17.92 2.42 -30.95
C GLY A 423 -17.60 3.54 -29.95
N ALA A 424 -17.55 3.25 -28.65
CA ALA A 424 -17.17 4.22 -27.65
C ALA A 424 -15.67 4.54 -27.69
N THR A 425 -15.31 5.78 -27.39
CA THR A 425 -13.93 6.24 -27.37
C THR A 425 -13.54 6.82 -26.03
N PHE A 426 -12.29 6.60 -25.62
CA PHE A 426 -11.72 7.14 -24.40
C PHE A 426 -10.51 7.98 -24.71
N THR A 427 -10.36 9.10 -24.01
CA THR A 427 -9.07 9.80 -23.89
C THR A 427 -8.81 10.23 -22.46
N THR A 428 -7.55 10.17 -22.03
CA THR A 428 -7.15 10.84 -20.80
C THR A 428 -5.76 11.44 -20.88
N THR A 429 -5.60 12.61 -20.26
CA THR A 429 -4.30 13.12 -19.84
C THR A 429 -4.13 12.87 -18.35
N PHE A 430 -3.05 12.21 -17.95
CA PHE A 430 -2.71 11.91 -16.56
C PHE A 430 -1.38 12.57 -16.20
N SER A 431 -1.39 13.42 -15.18
CA SER A 431 -0.21 14.15 -14.72
C SER A 431 -0.01 13.95 -13.22
N GLU A 432 1.23 13.73 -12.79
CA GLU A 432 1.60 13.63 -11.36
C GLU A 432 1.91 15.02 -10.75
N LYS A 433 1.49 16.11 -11.41
CA LYS A 433 1.76 17.50 -11.00
C LYS A 433 0.58 18.13 -10.24
N GLY A 434 -0.17 17.33 -9.50
CA GLY A 434 -1.35 17.76 -8.76
C GLY A 434 -1.04 18.57 -7.50
N SER A 435 -2.01 19.38 -7.08
CA SER A 435 -1.87 20.25 -5.90
C SER A 435 -2.15 19.51 -4.59
N LEU A 436 -1.25 19.66 -3.61
CA LEU A 436 -1.41 19.14 -2.25
C LEU A 436 -2.61 19.72 -1.49
N ARG A 437 -3.17 20.86 -1.93
CA ARG A 437 -4.27 21.57 -1.24
C ARG A 437 -5.51 20.69 -1.10
N VAL A 438 -5.99 20.16 -2.22
CA VAL A 438 -7.26 19.40 -2.29
C VAL A 438 -6.98 17.90 -2.40
N GLY A 439 -5.80 17.51 -2.88
CA GLY A 439 -5.47 16.13 -3.26
C GLY A 439 -5.68 15.91 -4.76
N PRO A 440 -5.83 14.66 -5.19
CA PRO A 440 -5.98 14.31 -6.60
C PRO A 440 -7.25 14.95 -7.18
N ARG A 441 -7.11 15.55 -8.36
CA ARG A 441 -8.19 16.25 -9.07
C ARG A 441 -8.44 15.61 -10.42
N ASP A 442 -9.70 15.61 -10.82
CA ASP A 442 -10.14 15.04 -12.08
C ASP A 442 -11.24 15.90 -12.71
N HIS A 443 -11.20 16.02 -14.04
CA HIS A 443 -12.29 16.53 -14.85
C HIS A 443 -12.65 15.45 -15.85
N VAL A 444 -13.91 15.05 -15.88
CA VAL A 444 -14.43 13.99 -16.74
C VAL A 444 -15.59 14.54 -17.54
N GLU A 445 -15.57 14.28 -18.85
CA GLU A 445 -16.71 14.50 -19.72
C GLU A 445 -17.18 13.18 -20.33
N LEU A 446 -18.48 12.93 -20.27
CA LEU A 446 -19.14 11.82 -20.94
C LEU A 446 -20.01 12.38 -22.06
N LYS A 447 -19.91 11.80 -23.25
CA LYS A 447 -20.50 12.36 -24.48
C LYS A 447 -21.27 11.30 -25.26
N VAL A 448 -22.44 11.71 -25.73
CA VAL A 448 -23.23 11.05 -26.78
C VAL A 448 -23.78 12.15 -27.71
N PRO A 449 -24.33 11.84 -28.89
CA PRO A 449 -24.89 12.86 -29.78
C PRO A 449 -25.93 13.75 -29.07
N GLY A 450 -25.72 15.06 -29.09
CA GLY A 450 -26.66 16.07 -28.55
C GLY A 450 -26.79 16.13 -27.02
N ARG A 451 -26.00 15.36 -26.25
CA ARG A 451 -26.04 15.36 -24.79
C ARG A 451 -24.65 15.21 -24.18
N ASN A 452 -24.42 15.89 -23.06
CA ASN A 452 -23.15 15.78 -22.36
C ASN A 452 -23.30 15.81 -20.84
N VAL A 453 -22.35 15.13 -20.19
CA VAL A 453 -22.19 15.13 -18.73
C VAL A 453 -20.77 15.59 -18.41
N ARG A 454 -20.64 16.48 -17.43
CA ARG A 454 -19.38 16.92 -16.86
C ARG A 454 -19.33 16.60 -15.37
N ILE A 455 -18.26 15.92 -14.95
CA ILE A 455 -17.98 15.58 -13.57
C ILE A 455 -16.64 16.21 -13.16
N THR A 456 -16.64 17.00 -12.10
CA THR A 456 -15.43 17.67 -11.59
C THR A 456 -15.12 17.20 -10.17
N ASP A 457 -13.88 16.76 -9.97
CA ASP A 457 -13.28 16.24 -8.73
C ASP A 457 -14.01 15.05 -8.12
N SER A 458 -14.85 14.37 -8.91
CA SER A 458 -15.85 13.39 -8.44
C SER A 458 -16.81 13.97 -7.38
N ILE A 459 -17.04 15.28 -7.41
CA ILE A 459 -17.86 16.04 -6.44
C ILE A 459 -19.02 16.73 -7.12
N LYS A 460 -18.77 17.41 -8.23
CA LYS A 460 -19.78 18.18 -8.96
C LYS A 460 -20.18 17.42 -10.21
N TYR A 461 -21.48 17.41 -10.47
CA TYR A 461 -22.09 16.82 -11.66
C TYR A 461 -22.94 17.87 -12.36
N LEU A 462 -22.77 17.98 -13.67
CA LEU A 462 -23.56 18.82 -14.56
C LEU A 462 -23.92 17.98 -15.78
N SER A 463 -25.18 17.98 -16.20
CA SER A 463 -25.61 17.41 -17.47
C SER A 463 -26.48 18.40 -18.23
N GLU A 464 -26.41 18.34 -19.57
CA GLU A 464 -27.13 19.24 -20.47
C GLU A 464 -27.38 18.56 -21.83
N ASP A 465 -28.37 19.07 -22.54
CA ASP A 465 -28.67 18.77 -23.93
C ASP A 465 -28.53 20.03 -24.80
N ASN A 466 -28.95 19.95 -26.07
CA ASN A 466 -28.91 21.06 -27.01
C ASN A 466 -29.71 22.31 -26.60
N TYR A 467 -30.62 22.20 -25.62
CA TYR A 467 -31.58 23.24 -25.28
C TYR A 467 -31.44 23.75 -23.84
N ARG A 468 -30.99 22.90 -22.92
CA ARG A 468 -30.99 23.23 -21.50
C ARG A 468 -30.03 22.39 -20.67
N ILE A 469 -29.76 22.91 -19.47
CA ILE A 469 -29.17 22.13 -18.38
C ILE A 469 -30.24 21.17 -17.83
N ILE A 470 -29.93 19.88 -17.83
CA ILE A 470 -30.81 18.81 -17.34
C ILE A 470 -30.67 18.70 -15.81
N ARG A 471 -29.43 18.61 -15.30
CA ARG A 471 -29.18 18.34 -13.88
C ARG A 471 -27.89 18.99 -13.39
N LYS A 472 -27.95 19.55 -12.18
CA LYS A 472 -26.79 19.95 -11.37
C LYS A 472 -26.84 19.23 -10.04
N LYS A 473 -25.79 18.51 -9.67
CA LYS A 473 -25.69 17.82 -8.38
C LYS A 473 -24.29 17.96 -7.76
N ARG A 474 -24.26 17.84 -6.44
CA ARG A 474 -23.04 17.85 -5.65
C ARG A 474 -23.11 16.75 -4.60
N ILE A 475 -22.02 16.01 -4.45
CA ILE A 475 -21.83 14.95 -3.44
C ILE A 475 -20.50 15.14 -2.72
N PHE A 476 -20.22 14.32 -1.70
CA PHE A 476 -18.90 14.25 -1.11
C PHE A 476 -18.06 13.20 -1.81
N LYS A 477 -16.75 13.45 -1.97
CA LYS A 477 -15.84 12.52 -2.65
C LYS A 477 -15.78 11.14 -1.97
N THR A 478 -16.00 11.11 -0.66
CA THR A 478 -16.05 9.90 0.19
C THR A 478 -17.27 9.02 -0.07
N ASP A 479 -18.33 9.53 -0.71
CA ASP A 479 -19.57 8.79 -0.93
C ASP A 479 -19.33 7.54 -1.80
N SER A 480 -18.53 7.65 -2.86
CA SER A 480 -18.21 6.54 -3.75
C SER A 480 -17.52 5.35 -3.05
N TYR A 481 -16.62 5.63 -2.09
CA TYR A 481 -15.95 4.60 -1.30
C TYR A 481 -16.91 3.93 -0.32
N ARG A 482 -17.77 4.71 0.33
CA ARG A 482 -18.83 4.17 1.21
C ARG A 482 -19.75 3.26 0.40
N ASP A 483 -20.26 3.76 -0.71
CA ASP A 483 -21.24 3.07 -1.54
C ASP A 483 -20.62 1.77 -2.12
N MET A 484 -19.34 1.80 -2.53
CA MET A 484 -18.59 0.61 -2.96
C MET A 484 -18.53 -0.46 -1.86
N TYR A 485 -17.93 -0.14 -0.71
CA TYR A 485 -17.71 -1.14 0.34
C TYR A 485 -19.02 -1.66 0.94
N GLN A 486 -20.03 -0.78 1.10
CA GLN A 486 -21.34 -1.21 1.58
C GLN A 486 -22.07 -2.09 0.57
N ASN A 487 -21.98 -1.79 -0.73
CA ASN A 487 -22.59 -2.62 -1.76
C ASN A 487 -21.91 -3.99 -1.82
N ILE A 488 -20.58 -4.02 -1.98
CA ILE A 488 -19.79 -5.26 -2.03
C ILE A 488 -20.07 -6.13 -0.79
N CYS A 489 -19.95 -5.56 0.41
CA CYS A 489 -20.11 -6.35 1.64
C CYS A 489 -21.55 -6.82 1.85
N ARG A 490 -22.56 -6.07 1.38
CA ARG A 490 -23.96 -6.52 1.39
C ARG A 490 -24.15 -7.73 0.47
N LYS A 491 -23.60 -7.67 -0.76
CA LYS A 491 -23.62 -8.78 -1.71
C LYS A 491 -22.98 -10.03 -1.10
N ILE A 492 -21.81 -9.88 -0.48
CA ILE A 492 -21.11 -10.96 0.21
C ILE A 492 -21.93 -11.54 1.37
N ALA A 493 -22.58 -10.70 2.17
CA ALA A 493 -23.44 -11.18 3.26
C ALA A 493 -24.64 -12.00 2.74
N ASN A 494 -25.13 -11.68 1.54
CA ASN A 494 -26.19 -12.41 0.84
C ASN A 494 -25.70 -13.59 -0.02
N ASN A 495 -24.39 -13.87 -0.03
CA ASN A 495 -23.75 -14.85 -0.93
C ASN A 495 -23.98 -14.58 -2.43
N GLU A 496 -24.09 -13.31 -2.81
CA GLU A 496 -24.21 -12.90 -4.21
C GLU A 496 -22.85 -12.91 -4.94
N GLU A 497 -22.91 -12.93 -6.26
CA GLU A 497 -21.74 -12.99 -7.13
C GLU A 497 -20.94 -11.68 -7.18
N GLY A 498 -19.62 -11.83 -7.32
CA GLY A 498 -18.66 -10.76 -7.58
C GLY A 498 -18.61 -10.28 -9.02
N ASP A 499 -17.49 -9.64 -9.37
CA ASP A 499 -17.21 -9.18 -10.72
C ASP A 499 -17.20 -10.37 -11.70
N SER A 500 -17.60 -10.15 -12.96
CA SER A 500 -17.54 -11.21 -13.97
C SER A 500 -16.09 -11.47 -14.37
N ILE A 501 -15.76 -12.71 -14.73
CA ILE A 501 -14.41 -13.07 -15.19
C ILE A 501 -14.02 -12.19 -16.38
N GLU A 502 -14.92 -12.01 -17.34
CA GLU A 502 -14.71 -11.13 -18.49
C GLU A 502 -14.36 -9.69 -18.07
N SER A 503 -15.13 -9.07 -17.16
CA SER A 503 -14.86 -7.70 -16.72
C SER A 503 -13.48 -7.55 -16.07
N ILE A 504 -13.04 -8.56 -15.31
CA ILE A 504 -11.73 -8.60 -14.67
C ILE A 504 -10.64 -8.70 -15.73
N LEU A 505 -10.77 -9.63 -16.68
CA LEU A 505 -9.78 -9.88 -17.72
C LEU A 505 -9.64 -8.69 -18.68
N VAL A 506 -10.75 -8.11 -19.14
CA VAL A 506 -10.75 -6.95 -20.04
C VAL A 506 -10.05 -5.77 -19.38
N SER A 507 -10.44 -5.42 -18.15
CA SER A 507 -9.88 -4.29 -17.40
C SER A 507 -8.41 -4.49 -17.07
N ALA A 508 -8.01 -5.67 -16.59
CA ALA A 508 -6.62 -5.97 -16.27
C ALA A 508 -5.72 -6.00 -17.51
N LYS A 509 -6.16 -6.68 -18.59
CA LYS A 509 -5.36 -6.85 -19.81
C LYS A 509 -5.03 -5.51 -20.46
N ILE A 510 -6.02 -4.63 -20.66
CA ILE A 510 -5.75 -3.32 -21.29
C ILE A 510 -4.79 -2.47 -20.45
N MET A 511 -4.87 -2.55 -19.12
CA MET A 511 -3.93 -1.85 -18.23
C MET A 511 -2.51 -2.38 -18.37
N LEU A 512 -2.35 -3.71 -18.48
CA LEU A 512 -1.04 -4.33 -18.73
C LEU A 512 -0.50 -3.93 -20.11
N ASP A 513 -1.31 -4.00 -21.16
CA ASP A 513 -0.92 -3.65 -22.52
C ASP A 513 -0.38 -2.20 -22.60
N LEU A 514 -1.07 -1.26 -21.95
CA LEU A 514 -0.65 0.15 -21.87
C LEU A 514 0.60 0.34 -21.01
N GLU A 515 0.71 -0.38 -19.88
CA GLU A 515 1.89 -0.29 -19.01
C GLU A 515 3.14 -0.84 -19.69
N GLU A 516 3.06 -1.93 -20.44
CA GLU A 516 4.21 -2.46 -21.18
C GLU A 516 4.71 -1.48 -22.26
N LYS A 517 3.80 -0.77 -22.94
CA LYS A 517 4.16 0.32 -23.86
C LYS A 517 4.82 1.49 -23.12
N LEU A 518 4.25 1.90 -21.98
CA LEU A 518 4.80 2.99 -21.17
C LEU A 518 6.19 2.66 -20.62
N GLN A 519 6.42 1.43 -20.17
CA GLN A 519 7.73 0.97 -19.69
C GLN A 519 8.81 1.08 -20.77
N LYS A 520 8.49 0.74 -22.03
CA LYS A 520 9.40 0.91 -23.16
C LYS A 520 9.73 2.39 -23.38
N MET A 521 8.73 3.27 -23.36
CA MET A 521 8.92 4.72 -23.50
C MET A 521 9.77 5.33 -22.37
N LYS A 522 9.64 4.79 -21.15
CA LYS A 522 10.47 5.19 -20.00
C LYS A 522 11.88 4.56 -19.99
N GLY A 523 12.20 3.69 -20.95
CA GLY A 523 13.49 3.00 -21.00
C GLY A 523 13.75 2.07 -19.80
N TRP A 524 12.69 1.50 -19.20
CA TRP A 524 12.83 0.69 -17.98
C TRP A 524 13.33 -0.73 -18.23
N GLY A 525 13.27 -1.25 -19.45
CA GLY A 525 13.73 -2.60 -19.79
C GLY A 525 13.05 -3.68 -18.92
N ASP A 526 13.85 -4.53 -18.29
CA ASP A 526 13.40 -5.63 -17.42
C ASP A 526 13.26 -5.24 -15.93
N LYS A 527 13.29 -3.93 -15.61
CA LYS A 527 13.30 -3.40 -14.24
C LYS A 527 12.25 -4.04 -13.32
N TYR A 528 11.01 -4.18 -13.79
CA TYR A 528 9.94 -4.80 -13.01
C TYR A 528 10.18 -6.30 -12.78
N LYS A 529 10.65 -7.03 -13.80
CA LYS A 529 10.89 -8.49 -13.71
C LYS A 529 11.96 -8.80 -12.66
N ARG A 530 13.12 -8.13 -12.74
CA ARG A 530 14.20 -8.25 -11.74
C ARG A 530 13.72 -7.88 -10.34
N ALA A 531 12.90 -6.85 -10.22
CA ALA A 531 12.37 -6.43 -8.93
C ALA A 531 11.39 -7.44 -8.33
N LYS A 532 10.50 -8.02 -9.15
CA LYS A 532 9.60 -9.09 -8.76
C LYS A 532 10.37 -10.34 -8.33
N GLU A 533 11.39 -10.75 -9.08
CA GLU A 533 12.26 -11.87 -8.71
C GLU A 533 12.99 -11.62 -7.39
N LYS A 534 13.56 -10.41 -7.22
CA LYS A 534 14.25 -10.04 -5.98
C LYS A 534 13.31 -10.04 -4.79
N PHE A 535 12.10 -9.48 -4.92
CA PHE A 535 11.06 -9.57 -3.89
C PHE A 535 10.79 -11.03 -3.51
N TRP A 536 10.47 -11.88 -4.49
CA TRP A 536 10.14 -13.28 -4.23
C TRP A 536 11.31 -14.09 -3.68
N SER A 537 12.56 -13.70 -3.91
CA SER A 537 13.73 -14.35 -3.31
C SER A 537 13.74 -14.31 -1.78
N TYR A 538 13.03 -13.37 -1.15
CA TYR A 538 12.91 -13.29 0.31
C TYR A 538 11.76 -14.15 0.87
N PHE A 539 10.72 -14.42 0.08
CA PHE A 539 9.49 -15.07 0.54
C PHE A 539 9.25 -16.48 0.00
N LYS A 540 10.09 -16.96 -0.93
CA LYS A 540 10.06 -18.33 -1.44
C LYS A 540 10.92 -19.29 -0.61
#